data_AF-A0A8M1GT61-F1
#
_entry.id   AF-A0A8M1GT61-F1
#
_cell.length_a   1.000
_cell.length_b   1.000
_cell.length_c   1.000
_cell.angle_alpha   90.00
_cell.angle_beta   90.00
_cell.angle_gamma   90.00
#
_symmetry.space_group_name_H-M   'P 1'
#
loop_
_entity.id
_entity.type
_entity.pdbx_description
1 polymer ?
#
loop_
_entity_poly.entity_id
_entity_poly.type
_entity_poly.pdbx_seq_one_letter_code
_entity_poly.pdbx_strand_id
1 'polypeptide(L)'
;MPEGPELHLASRFVNEACRGLVFGGCVEKSPISRNPEVPFESSAYCISSSARGKELRLTLSPLPGAQPPRGPLALVFRFGMSGSFQLAAQDALPAHAHLRFYTAPPGPRLALCFVDIRRFGRWDLGGEWQPGRGPCVLLEYERFRENVLRNLADKVFDQPICEALLDQRFFNGIGNYLRAEILYRLRIPPFEKARKVLEALQQRRPSPELTLSQKIRAKLRNPDLLELCHSVPKEVVQLGGKGYGPESGEEDFAAFRAWLRCYGMPGMSSLRDRRGRTIWFQGDPGPLAPKVSCRGQVPQEEIQGSTAGA
;
A
#
# COMPACT_ATOMS: atom_id res chain seq x y z
N MET A 1 2.98 4.42 5.96
CA MET A 1 2.93 2.95 5.75
C MET A 1 2.51 2.77 4.31
N PRO A 2 3.22 1.99 3.50
CA PRO A 2 2.91 1.83 2.10
C PRO A 2 1.57 1.11 1.92
N GLU A 3 0.92 1.44 0.83
CA GLU A 3 -0.36 0.93 0.38
C GLU A 3 -0.18 0.25 -0.99
N GLY A 4 -1.28 -0.11 -1.64
CA GLY A 4 -1.22 -0.84 -2.92
C GLY A 4 -0.32 -0.16 -3.98
N PRO A 5 -0.43 1.16 -4.20
CA PRO A 5 0.36 1.85 -5.22
C PRO A 5 1.87 1.72 -5.02
N GLU A 6 2.38 1.89 -3.80
CA GLU A 6 3.82 1.85 -3.54
C GLU A 6 4.40 0.44 -3.77
N LEU A 7 3.67 -0.62 -3.41
CA LEU A 7 4.11 -1.99 -3.68
C LEU A 7 4.10 -2.30 -5.19
N HIS A 8 3.11 -1.79 -5.92
CA HIS A 8 3.05 -1.93 -7.36
C HIS A 8 4.20 -1.21 -8.07
N LEU A 9 4.47 0.05 -7.69
CA LEU A 9 5.57 0.84 -8.22
C LEU A 9 6.94 0.22 -7.87
N ALA A 10 7.11 -0.27 -6.63
CA ALA A 10 8.32 -0.98 -6.23
C ALA A 10 8.57 -2.24 -7.07
N SER A 11 7.52 -3.00 -7.37
CA SER A 11 7.63 -4.19 -8.20
C SER A 11 8.01 -3.85 -9.64
N ARG A 12 7.44 -2.77 -10.19
CA ARG A 12 7.85 -2.24 -11.50
C ARG A 12 9.31 -1.81 -11.50
N PHE A 13 9.74 -1.04 -10.50
CA PHE A 13 11.14 -0.64 -10.34
C PHE A 13 12.07 -1.85 -10.32
N VAL A 14 11.78 -2.88 -9.52
CA VAL A 14 12.63 -4.08 -9.48
C VAL A 14 12.73 -4.73 -10.86
N ASN A 15 11.61 -4.91 -11.57
CA ASN A 15 11.62 -5.53 -12.89
C ASN A 15 12.33 -4.69 -13.95
N GLU A 16 12.24 -3.36 -13.87
CA GLU A 16 12.90 -2.44 -14.80
C GLU A 16 14.40 -2.36 -14.50
N ALA A 17 14.78 -2.18 -13.23
CA ALA A 17 16.16 -2.04 -12.79
C ALA A 17 16.97 -3.34 -12.86
N CYS A 18 16.33 -4.50 -12.64
CA CYS A 18 16.99 -5.80 -12.75
C CYS A 18 17.00 -6.35 -14.19
N ARG A 19 16.38 -5.66 -15.15
CA ARG A 19 16.31 -6.11 -16.54
C ARG A 19 17.70 -6.18 -17.14
N GLY A 20 18.08 -7.36 -17.63
CA GLY A 20 19.40 -7.57 -18.24
C GLY A 20 20.55 -7.72 -17.22
N LEU A 21 20.29 -7.59 -15.91
CA LEU A 21 21.27 -7.90 -14.88
C LEU A 21 21.28 -9.39 -14.58
N VAL A 22 22.47 -9.92 -14.34
CA VAL A 22 22.70 -11.27 -13.84
C VAL A 22 23.23 -11.15 -12.43
N PHE A 23 22.59 -11.84 -11.50
CA PHE A 23 22.97 -11.94 -10.10
C PHE A 23 23.71 -13.24 -9.84
N GLY A 24 24.53 -13.29 -8.79
CA GLY A 24 25.34 -14.45 -8.46
C GLY A 24 25.66 -14.55 -6.98
N GLY A 25 26.08 -15.75 -6.55
CA GLY A 25 26.42 -16.07 -5.17
C GLY A 25 25.21 -16.20 -4.26
N CYS A 26 25.47 -16.03 -2.95
CA CYS A 26 24.47 -16.14 -1.91
C CYS A 26 23.61 -14.89 -1.77
N VAL A 27 22.41 -15.05 -1.22
CA VAL A 27 21.61 -13.93 -0.71
C VAL A 27 22.07 -13.59 0.71
N GLU A 28 22.47 -12.35 0.96
CA GLU A 28 22.99 -11.96 2.26
C GLU A 28 21.97 -11.20 3.10
N LYS A 29 21.76 -11.66 4.34
CA LYS A 29 21.00 -10.92 5.37
C LYS A 29 21.95 -10.14 6.28
N SER A 30 21.56 -8.95 6.73
CA SER A 30 22.28 -8.28 7.82
C SER A 30 22.14 -9.07 9.14
N PRO A 31 23.17 -9.11 10.01
CA PRO A 31 23.11 -9.85 11.27
C PRO A 31 22.04 -9.31 12.24
N ILE A 32 21.70 -8.02 12.13
CA ILE A 32 20.72 -7.36 13.02
C ILE A 32 19.25 -7.61 12.64
N SER A 33 18.99 -8.17 11.44
CA SER A 33 17.64 -8.46 10.99
C SER A 33 17.13 -9.75 11.63
N ARG A 34 15.91 -9.68 12.19
CA ARG A 34 15.21 -10.82 12.80
C ARG A 34 14.37 -11.64 11.80
N ASN A 35 14.39 -11.26 10.52
CA ASN A 35 13.74 -12.02 9.45
C ASN A 35 14.54 -13.29 9.13
N PRO A 36 13.94 -14.30 8.45
CA PRO A 36 14.63 -15.53 8.12
C PRO A 36 15.83 -15.30 7.19
N GLU A 37 16.86 -16.14 7.33
CA GLU A 37 17.89 -16.30 6.31
C GLU A 37 17.27 -16.81 5.01
N VAL A 38 17.90 -16.48 3.88
CA VAL A 38 17.48 -16.95 2.56
C VAL A 38 18.47 -18.01 2.09
N PRO A 39 18.14 -19.31 2.18
CA PRO A 39 19.02 -20.40 1.74
C PRO A 39 19.05 -20.46 0.20
N PHE A 40 19.68 -19.47 -0.40
CA PHE A 40 19.83 -19.32 -1.83
C PHE A 40 21.28 -19.04 -2.20
N GLU A 41 21.79 -19.83 -3.14
CA GLU A 41 23.08 -19.68 -3.79
C GLU A 41 22.94 -20.16 -5.24
N SER A 42 23.46 -19.39 -6.18
CA SER A 42 23.54 -19.73 -7.60
C SER A 42 24.60 -18.85 -8.28
N SER A 43 25.41 -19.41 -9.18
CA SER A 43 26.44 -18.66 -9.90
C SER A 43 25.88 -17.62 -10.85
N ALA A 44 24.65 -17.83 -11.35
CA ALA A 44 23.98 -16.94 -12.28
C ALA A 44 22.45 -17.07 -12.16
N TYR A 45 21.76 -15.99 -11.81
CA TYR A 45 20.30 -15.95 -11.72
C TYR A 45 19.74 -14.57 -12.08
N CYS A 46 18.47 -14.53 -12.49
CA CYS A 46 17.73 -13.29 -12.68
C CYS A 46 16.76 -13.05 -11.53
N ILE A 47 16.47 -11.78 -11.27
CA ILE A 47 15.47 -11.35 -10.29
C ILE A 47 14.29 -10.75 -11.04
N SER A 48 13.09 -11.19 -10.68
CA SER A 48 11.83 -10.61 -11.14
C SER A 48 10.90 -10.36 -9.97
N SER A 49 9.87 -9.54 -10.18
CA SER A 49 8.93 -9.14 -9.13
C SER A 49 7.48 -9.13 -9.60
N SER A 50 6.57 -9.36 -8.66
CA SER A 50 5.13 -9.10 -8.82
C SER A 50 4.59 -8.49 -7.53
N ALA A 51 3.51 -7.70 -7.59
CA ALA A 51 2.86 -7.14 -6.42
C ALA A 51 1.40 -7.58 -6.32
N ARG A 52 0.89 -7.74 -5.09
CA ARG A 52 -0.50 -8.07 -4.83
C ARG A 52 -0.98 -7.40 -3.54
N GLY A 53 -1.75 -6.32 -3.69
CA GLY A 53 -2.20 -5.52 -2.56
C GLY A 53 -0.99 -4.91 -1.83
N LYS A 54 -0.84 -5.20 -0.54
CA LYS A 54 0.29 -4.69 0.27
C LYS A 54 1.46 -5.66 0.41
N GLU A 55 1.65 -6.51 -0.59
CA GLU A 55 2.70 -7.51 -0.65
C GLU A 55 3.43 -7.42 -1.99
N LEU A 56 4.74 -7.67 -1.97
CA LEU A 56 5.57 -7.79 -3.16
C LEU A 56 6.29 -9.13 -3.11
N ARG A 57 6.21 -9.91 -4.19
CA ARG A 57 6.93 -11.17 -4.35
C ARG A 57 8.12 -10.97 -5.26
N LEU A 58 9.30 -11.33 -4.79
CA LEU A 58 10.48 -11.51 -5.63
C LEU A 58 10.60 -12.98 -6.02
N THR A 59 11.08 -13.23 -7.23
CA THR A 59 11.44 -14.56 -7.73
C THR A 59 12.88 -14.53 -8.21
N LEU A 60 13.71 -15.36 -7.60
CA LEU A 60 15.10 -15.62 -7.95
C LEU A 60 15.12 -16.84 -8.87
N SER A 61 15.47 -16.64 -10.14
CA SER A 61 15.41 -17.67 -11.18
C SER A 61 16.81 -17.98 -11.70
N PRO A 62 17.42 -19.12 -11.31
CA PRO A 62 18.70 -19.56 -11.87
C PRO A 62 18.67 -19.63 -13.39
N LEU A 63 19.77 -19.23 -14.04
CA LEU A 63 19.94 -19.35 -15.47
C LEU A 63 20.33 -20.77 -15.88
N PRO A 64 20.07 -21.18 -17.14
CA PRO A 64 20.56 -22.46 -17.64
C PRO A 64 22.07 -22.61 -17.46
N GLY A 65 22.50 -23.72 -16.87
CA GLY A 65 23.93 -24.00 -16.60
C GLY A 65 24.48 -23.38 -15.31
N ALA A 66 23.69 -22.60 -14.56
CA ALA A 66 24.10 -22.05 -13.28
C ALA A 66 24.34 -23.16 -12.23
N GLN A 67 25.31 -22.93 -11.35
CA GLN A 67 25.76 -23.87 -10.32
C GLN A 67 25.58 -23.26 -8.92
N PRO A 68 25.20 -24.04 -7.89
CA PRO A 68 24.71 -25.42 -7.98
C PRO A 68 23.35 -25.52 -8.70
N PRO A 69 22.98 -26.69 -9.24
CA PRO A 69 21.69 -26.89 -9.89
C PRO A 69 20.56 -26.73 -8.86
N ARG A 70 19.59 -25.85 -9.15
CA ARG A 70 18.45 -25.62 -8.25
C ARG A 70 17.25 -25.06 -9.01
N GLY A 71 16.09 -25.19 -8.38
CA GLY A 71 14.87 -24.51 -8.83
C GLY A 71 14.82 -23.03 -8.44
N PRO A 72 13.89 -22.26 -9.04
CA PRO A 72 13.61 -20.90 -8.62
C PRO A 72 13.18 -20.83 -7.15
N LEU A 73 13.51 -19.72 -6.49
CA LEU A 73 13.05 -19.41 -5.14
C LEU A 73 12.25 -18.12 -5.15
N ALA A 74 11.08 -18.13 -4.53
CA ALA A 74 10.29 -16.92 -4.31
C ALA A 74 10.39 -16.45 -2.86
N LEU A 75 10.22 -15.15 -2.67
CA LEU A 75 10.21 -14.46 -1.38
C LEU A 75 9.07 -13.45 -1.39
N VAL A 76 8.24 -13.42 -0.34
CA VAL A 76 7.16 -12.44 -0.21
C VAL A 76 7.52 -11.40 0.85
N PHE A 77 7.50 -10.13 0.46
CA PHE A 77 7.86 -8.98 1.26
C PHE A 77 6.63 -8.16 1.66
N ARG A 78 6.66 -7.67 2.89
CA ARG A 78 5.78 -6.63 3.43
C ARG A 78 6.65 -5.51 3.96
N PHE A 79 6.52 -4.30 3.42
CA PHE A 79 7.50 -3.23 3.66
C PHE A 79 7.44 -2.58 5.06
N GLY A 80 6.40 -2.84 5.85
CA GLY A 80 6.28 -2.17 7.15
C GLY A 80 6.08 -0.66 6.96
N MET A 81 6.87 0.20 7.59
CA MET A 81 6.72 1.66 7.41
C MET A 81 7.82 2.32 6.58
N SER A 82 9.01 1.72 6.52
CA SER A 82 10.20 2.29 5.87
C SER A 82 10.90 1.32 4.92
N GLY A 83 10.31 0.14 4.68
CA GLY A 83 10.85 -0.83 3.73
C GLY A 83 10.85 -0.30 2.32
N SER A 84 11.99 -0.45 1.64
CA SER A 84 12.15 -0.13 0.23
C SER A 84 13.15 -1.05 -0.47
N PHE A 85 13.07 -1.14 -1.80
CA PHE A 85 14.10 -1.72 -2.65
C PHE A 85 14.93 -0.61 -3.27
N GLN A 86 16.24 -0.78 -3.27
CA GLN A 86 17.20 0.13 -3.88
C GLN A 86 18.24 -0.68 -4.65
N LEU A 87 18.62 -0.21 -5.84
CA LEU A 87 19.76 -0.74 -6.58
C LEU A 87 20.92 0.23 -6.35
N ALA A 88 22.02 -0.26 -5.77
CA ALA A 88 23.17 0.54 -5.42
C ALA A 88 24.46 -0.09 -5.94
N ALA A 89 25.54 0.69 -6.00
CA ALA A 89 26.88 0.15 -6.26
C ALA A 89 27.32 -0.73 -5.07
N GLN A 90 28.06 -1.81 -5.37
CA GLN A 90 28.47 -2.79 -4.35
C GLN A 90 29.37 -2.19 -3.26
N ASP A 91 30.13 -1.15 -3.58
CA ASP A 91 31.02 -0.40 -2.68
C ASP A 91 30.33 0.76 -1.93
N ALA A 92 29.08 1.07 -2.28
CA ALA A 92 28.29 2.15 -1.70
C ALA A 92 26.90 1.65 -1.25
N LEU A 93 26.89 0.59 -0.45
CA LEU A 93 25.64 0.00 0.04
C LEU A 93 24.87 0.96 0.97
N PRO A 94 23.54 1.08 0.83
CA PRO A 94 22.74 1.89 1.73
C PRO A 94 22.84 1.42 3.18
N ALA A 95 22.86 2.38 4.10
CA ALA A 95 22.65 2.06 5.50
C ALA A 95 21.32 1.31 5.68
N HIS A 96 21.29 0.35 6.61
CA HIS A 96 20.10 -0.49 6.87
C HIS A 96 19.65 -1.38 5.70
N ALA A 97 20.55 -1.71 4.76
CA ALA A 97 20.34 -2.77 3.77
C ALA A 97 20.29 -4.15 4.46
N HIS A 98 19.09 -4.62 4.78
CA HIS A 98 18.87 -5.81 5.60
C HIS A 98 18.86 -7.12 4.81
N LEU A 99 18.61 -7.07 3.50
CA LEU A 99 18.73 -8.20 2.59
C LEU A 99 19.35 -7.73 1.28
N ARG A 100 20.34 -8.44 0.74
CA ARG A 100 21.18 -8.00 -0.38
C ARG A 100 21.36 -9.11 -1.42
N PHE A 101 21.28 -8.73 -2.69
CA PHE A 101 21.50 -9.58 -3.86
C PHE A 101 22.54 -8.93 -4.76
N TYR A 102 23.66 -9.59 -5.03
CA TYR A 102 24.78 -9.01 -5.78
C TYR A 102 24.79 -9.48 -7.24
N THR A 103 25.21 -8.60 -8.14
CA THR A 103 25.43 -8.94 -9.54
C THR A 103 26.65 -9.85 -9.72
N ALA A 104 26.59 -10.72 -10.72
CA ALA A 104 27.70 -11.60 -11.12
C ALA A 104 28.63 -10.91 -12.14
N PRO A 105 29.95 -11.21 -12.13
CA PRO A 105 30.86 -10.84 -13.21
C PRO A 105 30.44 -11.49 -14.56
N PRO A 106 30.76 -10.88 -15.72
CA PRO A 106 31.56 -9.67 -15.95
C PRO A 106 30.75 -8.36 -15.93
N GLY A 107 29.54 -8.34 -15.36
CA GLY A 107 28.67 -7.16 -15.32
C GLY A 107 29.09 -6.07 -14.32
N PRO A 108 28.39 -4.93 -14.30
CA PRO A 108 28.62 -3.87 -13.30
C PRO A 108 28.40 -4.43 -11.89
N ARG A 109 29.24 -4.03 -10.93
CA ARG A 109 29.19 -4.48 -9.53
C ARG A 109 28.12 -3.72 -8.75
N LEU A 110 26.92 -4.27 -8.71
CA LEU A 110 25.74 -3.68 -8.10
C LEU A 110 25.14 -4.62 -7.06
N ALA A 111 24.30 -4.06 -6.19
CA ALA A 111 23.53 -4.80 -5.21
C ALA A 111 22.07 -4.31 -5.20
N LEU A 112 21.12 -5.22 -5.40
CA LEU A 112 19.72 -4.97 -5.05
C LEU A 112 19.58 -5.16 -3.54
N CYS A 113 19.05 -4.15 -2.86
CA CYS A 113 18.98 -4.09 -1.41
C CYS A 113 17.54 -3.88 -0.95
N PHE A 114 17.07 -4.71 0.00
CA PHE A 114 15.90 -4.38 0.81
C PHE A 114 16.35 -3.55 2.02
N VAL A 115 16.03 -2.26 1.99
CA VAL A 115 16.41 -1.27 3.01
C VAL A 115 15.23 -1.02 3.92
N ASP A 116 15.41 -1.12 5.24
CA ASP A 116 14.33 -0.85 6.19
C ASP A 116 14.83 -0.35 7.56
N ILE A 117 14.94 0.98 7.69
CA ILE A 117 15.46 1.65 8.88
C ILE A 117 14.74 1.22 10.17
N ARG A 118 13.40 1.12 10.13
CA ARG A 118 12.58 0.80 11.31
C ARG A 118 12.44 -0.70 11.58
N ARG A 119 12.90 -1.57 10.67
CA ARG A 119 12.86 -3.04 10.81
C ARG A 119 11.44 -3.61 11.04
N PHE A 120 10.43 -2.92 10.54
CA PHE A 120 9.03 -3.35 10.56
C PHE A 120 8.66 -4.18 9.34
N GLY A 121 9.48 -4.11 8.30
CA GLY A 121 9.41 -4.96 7.14
C GLY A 121 9.64 -6.42 7.50
N ARG A 122 8.94 -7.28 6.78
CA ARG A 122 9.01 -8.73 6.91
C ARG A 122 9.17 -9.37 5.55
N TRP A 123 9.91 -10.46 5.49
CA TRP A 123 9.89 -11.36 4.35
C TRP A 123 9.74 -12.80 4.78
N ASP A 124 9.04 -13.57 3.97
CA ASP A 124 8.77 -14.98 4.18
C ASP A 124 9.33 -15.78 3.00
N LEU A 125 9.85 -16.98 3.27
CA LEU A 125 10.33 -17.89 2.24
C LEU A 125 9.14 -18.53 1.52
N GLY A 126 9.23 -18.62 0.20
CA GLY A 126 8.17 -19.18 -0.64
C GLY A 126 7.42 -18.10 -1.42
N GLY A 127 6.59 -18.57 -2.37
CA GLY A 127 5.86 -17.70 -3.29
C GLY A 127 4.40 -17.43 -2.90
N GLU A 128 3.95 -17.96 -1.77
CA GLU A 128 2.57 -17.87 -1.31
C GLU A 128 2.30 -16.50 -0.69
N TRP A 129 1.26 -15.84 -1.19
CA TRP A 129 0.74 -14.61 -0.58
C TRP A 129 0.20 -14.89 0.82
N GLN A 130 0.18 -13.88 1.70
CA GLN A 130 -0.31 -14.10 3.07
C GLN A 130 -1.74 -14.67 3.05
N PRO A 131 -1.97 -15.82 3.71
CA PRO A 131 -3.29 -16.44 3.79
C PRO A 131 -4.34 -15.47 4.33
N GLY A 132 -5.53 -15.55 3.74
CA GLY A 132 -6.67 -14.70 4.11
C GLY A 132 -6.68 -13.32 3.45
N ARG A 133 -5.62 -12.86 2.77
CA ARG A 133 -5.70 -11.61 2.01
C ARG A 133 -6.52 -11.75 0.73
N GLY A 134 -7.47 -10.84 0.56
CA GLY A 134 -8.36 -10.80 -0.60
C GLY A 134 -7.64 -10.41 -1.90
N PRO A 135 -8.37 -10.43 -3.03
CA PRO A 135 -7.85 -9.98 -4.32
C PRO A 135 -7.33 -8.54 -4.28
N CYS A 136 -6.26 -8.28 -5.03
CA CYS A 136 -5.66 -6.96 -5.13
C CYS A 136 -6.62 -5.95 -5.79
N VAL A 137 -6.86 -4.82 -5.13
CA VAL A 137 -7.74 -3.77 -5.68
C VAL A 137 -7.23 -3.17 -7.00
N LEU A 138 -5.91 -3.21 -7.26
CA LEU A 138 -5.31 -2.67 -8.50
C LEU A 138 -5.34 -3.65 -9.67
N LEU A 139 -4.99 -4.91 -9.42
CA LEU A 139 -4.71 -5.90 -10.47
C LEU A 139 -5.83 -6.93 -10.65
N GLU A 140 -6.75 -7.06 -9.69
CA GLU A 140 -7.76 -8.12 -9.66
C GLU A 140 -9.16 -7.53 -9.39
N TYR A 141 -9.48 -6.37 -9.98
CA TYR A 141 -10.69 -5.59 -9.66
C TYR A 141 -11.99 -6.39 -9.63
N GLU A 142 -12.28 -7.16 -10.68
CA GLU A 142 -13.54 -7.92 -10.74
C GLU A 142 -13.62 -8.97 -9.63
N ARG A 143 -12.53 -9.70 -9.38
CA ARG A 143 -12.45 -10.67 -8.27
C ARG A 143 -12.57 -9.97 -6.92
N PHE A 144 -11.95 -8.82 -6.74
CA PHE A 144 -12.06 -7.99 -5.55
C PHE A 144 -13.52 -7.58 -5.31
N ARG A 145 -14.17 -7.02 -6.32
CA ARG A 145 -15.55 -6.56 -6.25
C ARG A 145 -16.49 -7.71 -5.91
N GLU A 146 -16.37 -8.84 -6.61
CA GLU A 146 -17.15 -10.04 -6.34
C GLU A 146 -16.92 -10.56 -4.91
N ASN A 147 -15.68 -10.60 -4.44
CA ASN A 147 -15.34 -11.05 -3.10
C ASN A 147 -16.01 -10.20 -2.02
N VAL A 148 -16.07 -8.87 -2.18
CA VAL A 148 -16.80 -8.00 -1.24
C VAL A 148 -18.30 -8.25 -1.31
N LEU A 149 -18.89 -8.21 -2.51
CA LEU A 149 -20.34 -8.28 -2.68
C LEU A 149 -20.95 -9.63 -2.29
N ARG A 150 -20.22 -10.74 -2.49
CA ARG A 150 -20.66 -12.08 -2.07
C ARG A 150 -20.62 -12.28 -0.56
N ASN A 151 -19.77 -11.53 0.16
CA ASN A 151 -19.52 -11.73 1.58
C ASN A 151 -20.07 -10.59 2.47
N LEU A 152 -21.03 -9.78 1.99
CA LEU A 152 -21.57 -8.66 2.77
C LEU A 152 -22.17 -9.07 4.12
N ALA A 153 -22.60 -10.32 4.28
CA ALA A 153 -23.07 -10.86 5.55
C ALA A 153 -21.96 -11.00 6.63
N ASP A 154 -20.68 -10.90 6.27
CA ASP A 154 -19.57 -10.95 7.22
C ASP A 154 -19.64 -9.79 8.24
N LYS A 155 -19.24 -10.08 9.49
CA LYS A 155 -19.28 -9.14 10.62
C LYS A 155 -18.36 -7.93 10.45
N VAL A 156 -17.36 -8.00 9.57
CA VAL A 156 -16.55 -6.82 9.20
C VAL A 156 -17.44 -5.70 8.69
N PHE A 157 -18.48 -6.04 7.92
CA PHE A 157 -19.36 -5.04 7.33
C PHE A 157 -20.39 -4.48 8.33
N ASP A 158 -20.40 -4.97 9.58
CA ASP A 158 -21.12 -4.31 10.68
C ASP A 158 -20.36 -3.12 11.26
N GLN A 159 -19.05 -3.02 11.00
CA GLN A 159 -18.21 -1.92 11.48
C GLN A 159 -18.39 -0.65 10.64
N PRO A 160 -17.90 0.51 11.12
CA PRO A 160 -17.71 1.72 10.31
C PRO A 160 -17.03 1.44 8.97
N ILE A 161 -17.48 2.09 7.89
CA ILE A 161 -16.90 1.91 6.56
C ILE A 161 -15.41 2.26 6.52
N CYS A 162 -14.97 3.28 7.27
CA CYS A 162 -13.56 3.63 7.35
C CYS A 162 -12.68 2.54 7.99
N GLU A 163 -13.26 1.68 8.83
CA GLU A 163 -12.58 0.53 9.43
C GLU A 163 -12.62 -0.69 8.50
N ALA A 164 -13.78 -0.96 7.90
CA ALA A 164 -13.94 -2.06 6.94
C ALA A 164 -12.99 -1.92 5.74
N LEU A 165 -12.79 -0.70 5.23
CA LEU A 165 -11.84 -0.39 4.15
C LEU A 165 -10.39 -0.76 4.47
N LEU A 166 -10.03 -0.94 5.74
CA LEU A 166 -8.69 -1.37 6.15
C LEU A 166 -8.54 -2.89 6.28
N ASP A 167 -9.63 -3.66 6.21
CA ASP A 167 -9.58 -5.11 6.30
C ASP A 167 -9.03 -5.71 5.00
N GLN A 168 -7.83 -6.26 5.09
CA GLN A 168 -7.09 -6.78 3.93
C GLN A 168 -7.67 -8.10 3.38
N ARG A 169 -8.63 -8.72 4.06
CA ARG A 169 -9.39 -9.85 3.51
C ARG A 169 -10.33 -9.43 2.39
N PHE A 170 -10.75 -8.16 2.41
CA PHE A 170 -11.71 -7.59 1.46
C PHE A 170 -11.09 -6.50 0.59
N PHE A 171 -10.30 -5.60 1.18
CA PHE A 171 -9.73 -4.41 0.51
C PHE A 171 -8.20 -4.48 0.45
N ASN A 172 -7.65 -5.58 -0.07
CA ASN A 172 -6.21 -5.81 -0.11
C ASN A 172 -5.50 -4.75 -0.99
N GLY A 173 -4.72 -3.89 -0.34
CA GLY A 173 -4.08 -2.72 -0.97
C GLY A 173 -4.53 -1.39 -0.38
N ILE A 174 -5.74 -1.29 0.18
CA ILE A 174 -6.23 -0.04 0.78
C ILE A 174 -5.61 0.18 2.15
N GLY A 175 -5.13 1.40 2.41
CA GLY A 175 -4.65 1.84 3.71
C GLY A 175 -5.26 3.17 4.14
N ASN A 176 -4.48 3.90 4.94
CA ASN A 176 -4.97 5.03 5.71
C ASN A 176 -5.19 6.27 4.86
N TYR A 177 -4.31 6.56 3.89
CA TYR A 177 -4.51 7.70 3.01
C TYR A 177 -5.56 7.36 1.95
N LEU A 178 -5.54 6.16 1.37
CA LEU A 178 -6.53 5.77 0.36
C LEU A 178 -7.95 5.76 0.93
N ARG A 179 -8.18 5.25 2.15
CA ARG A 179 -9.55 5.26 2.72
C ARG A 179 -10.10 6.69 2.87
N ALA A 180 -9.26 7.66 3.22
CA ALA A 180 -9.67 9.05 3.36
C ALA A 180 -10.02 9.65 1.99
N GLU A 181 -9.14 9.43 1.01
CA GLU A 181 -9.30 9.93 -0.36
C GLU A 181 -10.51 9.31 -1.09
N ILE A 182 -10.78 8.02 -0.85
CA ILE A 182 -11.91 7.30 -1.43
C ILE A 182 -13.23 7.80 -0.83
N LEU A 183 -13.34 7.85 0.50
CA LEU A 183 -14.57 8.30 1.18
C LEU A 183 -14.87 9.77 0.88
N TYR A 184 -13.83 10.61 0.81
CA TYR A 184 -13.95 12.02 0.47
C TYR A 184 -14.55 12.24 -0.93
N ARG A 185 -14.13 11.48 -1.94
CA ARG A 185 -14.64 11.60 -3.32
C ARG A 185 -16.15 11.35 -3.42
N LEU A 186 -16.72 10.51 -2.55
CA LEU A 186 -18.17 10.22 -2.51
C LEU A 186 -18.93 10.92 -1.40
N ARG A 187 -18.26 11.75 -0.59
CA ARG A 187 -18.85 12.40 0.59
C ARG A 187 -19.53 11.40 1.53
N ILE A 188 -18.98 10.20 1.65
CA ILE A 188 -19.49 9.17 2.56
C ILE A 188 -18.97 9.45 3.97
N PRO A 189 -19.85 9.60 4.97
CA PRO A 189 -19.42 9.73 6.36
C PRO A 189 -18.59 8.51 6.79
N PRO A 190 -17.38 8.69 7.35
CA PRO A 190 -16.48 7.57 7.63
C PRO A 190 -17.03 6.56 8.65
N PHE A 191 -17.95 6.99 9.52
CA PHE A 191 -18.60 6.15 10.52
C PHE A 191 -20.04 5.76 10.15
N GLU A 192 -20.36 5.74 8.86
CA GLU A 192 -21.52 4.98 8.38
C GLU A 192 -21.26 3.48 8.43
N LYS A 193 -22.33 2.70 8.66
CA LYS A 193 -22.24 1.23 8.71
C LYS A 193 -21.83 0.70 7.33
N ALA A 194 -20.74 -0.05 7.26
CA ALA A 194 -20.17 -0.48 5.97
C ALA A 194 -21.16 -1.25 5.09
N ARG A 195 -21.94 -2.17 5.68
CA ARG A 195 -22.96 -2.94 4.96
C ARG A 195 -24.02 -2.05 4.31
N LYS A 196 -24.51 -1.03 5.03
CA LYS A 196 -25.50 -0.06 4.50
C LYS A 196 -24.96 0.66 3.26
N VAL A 197 -23.70 1.09 3.30
CA VAL A 197 -23.04 1.76 2.17
C VAL A 197 -22.89 0.82 0.96
N LEU A 198 -22.56 -0.46 1.21
CA LEU A 198 -22.28 -1.44 0.16
C LEU A 198 -23.53 -2.11 -0.44
N GLU A 199 -24.59 -2.33 0.35
CA GLU A 199 -25.87 -2.88 -0.12
C GLU A 199 -26.55 -1.95 -1.13
N ALA A 200 -26.42 -0.63 -0.94
CA ALA A 200 -26.88 0.37 -1.91
C ALA A 200 -26.22 0.18 -3.30
N LEU A 201 -25.07 -0.49 -3.39
CA LEU A 201 -24.40 -0.79 -4.66
C LEU A 201 -24.99 -2.03 -5.36
N GLN A 202 -25.51 -3.00 -4.61
CA GLN A 202 -26.18 -4.17 -5.21
C GLN A 202 -27.46 -3.75 -5.95
N GLN A 203 -28.17 -2.74 -5.44
CA GLN A 203 -29.39 -2.24 -6.06
C GLN A 203 -29.14 -1.38 -7.30
N ARG A 204 -27.91 -0.89 -7.50
CA ARG A 204 -27.49 -0.11 -8.68
C ARG A 204 -27.00 -0.98 -9.84
N ARG A 205 -27.39 -2.25 -9.92
CA ARG A 205 -27.08 -3.07 -11.10
C ARG A 205 -27.67 -2.39 -12.35
N PRO A 206 -26.85 -2.03 -13.36
CA PRO A 206 -27.37 -1.42 -14.57
C PRO A 206 -28.39 -2.36 -15.22
N SER A 207 -29.51 -1.83 -15.71
CA SER A 207 -30.50 -2.65 -16.38
C SER A 207 -29.83 -3.45 -17.52
N PRO A 208 -30.24 -4.71 -17.74
CA PRO A 208 -29.68 -5.53 -18.81
C PRO A 208 -29.82 -4.86 -20.18
N GLU A 209 -30.82 -3.99 -20.34
CA GLU A 209 -31.18 -3.23 -21.53
C GLU A 209 -30.18 -2.10 -21.91
N LEU A 210 -29.32 -1.65 -20.99
CA LEU A 210 -28.34 -0.61 -21.33
C LEU A 210 -27.20 -1.20 -22.19
N THR A 211 -26.88 -0.49 -23.28
CA THR A 211 -25.72 -0.81 -24.11
C THR A 211 -24.42 -0.65 -23.33
N LEU A 212 -23.35 -1.30 -23.77
CA LEU A 212 -22.02 -1.21 -23.14
C LEU A 212 -21.55 0.25 -23.02
N SER A 213 -21.73 1.05 -24.07
CA SER A 213 -21.34 2.47 -24.08
C SER A 213 -22.14 3.33 -23.10
N GLN A 214 -23.44 3.04 -22.92
CA GLN A 214 -24.27 3.72 -21.91
C GLN A 214 -23.87 3.32 -20.48
N LYS A 215 -23.58 2.04 -20.24
CA LYS A 215 -23.07 1.54 -18.96
C LYS A 215 -21.74 2.19 -18.59
N ILE A 216 -20.82 2.31 -19.55
CA ILE A 216 -19.53 2.98 -19.37
C ILE A 216 -19.74 4.46 -19.03
N ARG A 217 -20.58 5.18 -19.79
CA ARG A 217 -20.83 6.62 -19.56
C ARG A 217 -21.50 6.89 -18.20
N ALA A 218 -22.43 6.03 -17.77
CA ALA A 218 -23.09 6.15 -16.47
C ALA A 218 -22.12 5.91 -15.31
N LYS A 219 -21.28 4.87 -15.40
CA LYS A 219 -20.24 4.57 -14.39
C LYS A 219 -19.17 5.66 -14.32
N LEU A 220 -18.78 6.24 -15.45
CA LEU A 220 -17.81 7.34 -15.47
C LEU A 220 -18.32 8.58 -14.74
N ARG A 221 -19.64 8.85 -14.81
CA ARG A 221 -20.25 10.04 -14.19
C ARG A 221 -20.48 9.86 -12.70
N ASN A 222 -20.88 8.66 -12.27
CA ASN A 222 -21.25 8.35 -10.89
C ASN A 222 -20.57 7.05 -10.43
N PRO A 223 -19.24 7.06 -10.21
CA PRO A 223 -18.53 5.87 -9.76
C PRO A 223 -19.02 5.45 -8.37
N ASP A 224 -19.09 4.14 -8.13
CA ASP A 224 -19.36 3.62 -6.79
C ASP A 224 -18.11 3.46 -5.92
N LEU A 225 -18.32 3.13 -4.64
CA LEU A 225 -17.23 2.99 -3.67
C LEU A 225 -16.20 1.94 -4.09
N LEU A 226 -16.64 0.80 -4.62
CA LEU A 226 -15.73 -0.28 -5.02
C LEU A 226 -14.98 0.08 -6.31
N GLU A 227 -15.61 0.81 -7.22
CA GLU A 227 -14.93 1.40 -8.38
C GLU A 227 -13.83 2.38 -7.94
N LEU A 228 -14.10 3.23 -6.95
CA LEU A 228 -13.09 4.13 -6.40
C LEU A 228 -11.97 3.42 -5.64
N CYS A 229 -12.25 2.30 -4.97
CA CYS A 229 -11.20 1.44 -4.41
C CYS A 229 -10.21 0.94 -5.47
N HIS A 230 -10.58 0.96 -6.75
CA HIS A 230 -9.71 0.59 -7.87
C HIS A 230 -9.11 1.79 -8.60
N SER A 231 -9.92 2.80 -8.93
CA SER A 231 -9.48 3.95 -9.73
C SER A 231 -8.59 4.90 -8.92
N VAL A 232 -8.92 5.17 -7.65
CA VAL A 232 -8.15 6.11 -6.82
C VAL A 232 -6.70 5.64 -6.61
N PRO A 233 -6.42 4.36 -6.28
CA PRO A 233 -5.04 3.89 -6.24
C PRO A 233 -4.36 3.88 -7.62
N LYS A 234 -5.12 3.66 -8.71
CA LYS A 234 -4.58 3.75 -10.07
C LYS A 234 -4.13 5.17 -10.43
N GLU A 235 -4.85 6.20 -9.98
CA GLU A 235 -4.41 7.59 -10.13
C GLU A 235 -3.01 7.76 -9.52
N VAL A 236 -2.77 7.25 -8.31
CA VAL A 236 -1.46 7.33 -7.66
C VAL A 236 -0.36 6.62 -8.46
N VAL A 237 -0.66 5.45 -9.02
CA VAL A 237 0.27 4.74 -9.92
C VAL A 237 0.57 5.55 -11.20
N GLN A 238 -0.38 6.38 -11.64
CA GLN A 238 -0.28 7.19 -12.87
C GLN A 238 0.25 8.60 -12.64
N LEU A 239 0.38 9.08 -11.40
CA LEU A 239 0.88 10.43 -11.09
C LEU A 239 2.28 10.73 -11.65
N GLY A 240 2.99 9.71 -12.13
CA GLY A 240 4.25 9.88 -12.84
C GLY A 240 5.44 10.05 -11.91
N GLY A 241 6.63 10.08 -12.52
CA GLY A 241 7.93 9.89 -11.86
C GLY A 241 8.46 8.47 -12.11
N LYS A 242 9.78 8.25 -11.99
CA LYS A 242 10.28 6.87 -11.84
C LYS A 242 9.71 6.23 -10.55
N GLY A 243 9.00 6.99 -9.71
CA GLY A 243 7.95 6.57 -8.76
C GLY A 243 8.47 5.83 -7.54
N TYR A 244 9.71 5.37 -7.63
CA TYR A 244 10.37 4.50 -6.70
C TYR A 244 11.86 4.44 -7.05
N GLY A 245 12.71 4.92 -6.15
CA GLY A 245 14.17 4.97 -6.34
C GLY A 245 14.79 6.19 -5.66
N PRO A 246 16.12 6.22 -5.48
CA PRO A 246 16.80 7.30 -4.74
C PRO A 246 16.71 8.68 -5.43
N GLU A 247 16.53 8.72 -6.75
CA GLU A 247 16.55 9.96 -7.54
C GLU A 247 15.19 10.66 -7.65
N SER A 248 14.10 10.08 -7.14
CA SER A 248 12.74 10.58 -7.40
C SER A 248 12.01 11.13 -6.16
N GLY A 249 12.70 11.23 -5.02
CA GLY A 249 12.06 11.44 -3.71
C GLY A 249 11.30 12.76 -3.51
N GLU A 250 11.84 13.90 -3.97
CA GLU A 250 11.22 15.21 -3.68
C GLU A 250 10.09 15.59 -4.65
N GLU A 251 10.34 15.46 -5.96
CA GLU A 251 9.33 15.79 -6.99
C GLU A 251 8.12 14.83 -6.93
N ASP A 252 8.36 13.52 -6.78
CA ASP A 252 7.27 12.53 -6.67
C ASP A 252 6.43 12.81 -5.40
N PHE A 253 7.08 13.18 -4.30
CA PHE A 253 6.37 13.51 -3.06
C PHE A 253 5.59 14.83 -3.16
N ALA A 254 6.10 15.81 -3.90
CA ALA A 254 5.37 17.05 -4.18
C ALA A 254 4.12 16.78 -5.03
N ALA A 255 4.24 15.98 -6.10
CA ALA A 255 3.11 15.57 -6.94
C ALA A 255 2.07 14.77 -6.14
N PHE A 256 2.52 13.82 -5.31
CA PHE A 256 1.64 13.07 -4.41
C PHE A 256 0.92 13.99 -3.41
N ARG A 257 1.63 14.94 -2.80
CA ARG A 257 1.03 15.91 -1.87
C ARG A 257 -0.03 16.77 -2.57
N ALA A 258 0.23 17.22 -3.79
CA ALA A 258 -0.72 17.99 -4.59
C ALA A 258 -1.95 17.18 -5.01
N TRP A 259 -1.81 15.85 -5.14
CA TRP A 259 -2.92 14.94 -5.44
C TRP A 259 -3.88 14.74 -4.26
N LEU A 260 -3.39 14.81 -3.02
CA LEU A 260 -4.21 14.64 -1.82
C LEU A 260 -5.28 15.72 -1.71
N ARG A 261 -6.52 15.30 -1.44
CA ARG A 261 -7.67 16.20 -1.30
C ARG A 261 -8.25 16.22 0.10
N CYS A 262 -7.93 15.23 0.92
CA CYS A 262 -8.50 15.02 2.24
C CYS A 262 -7.46 14.67 3.28
N TYR A 263 -6.60 13.69 3.00
CA TYR A 263 -5.68 13.15 4.01
C TYR A 263 -4.66 14.21 4.46
N GLY A 264 -4.77 14.67 5.71
CA GLY A 264 -3.87 15.69 6.27
C GLY A 264 -4.05 17.09 5.69
N MET A 265 -5.13 17.35 4.95
CA MET A 265 -5.36 18.64 4.30
C MET A 265 -5.95 19.67 5.28
N PRO A 266 -5.58 20.97 5.17
CA PRO A 266 -6.16 22.03 5.98
C PRO A 266 -7.68 22.10 5.86
N GLY A 267 -8.37 22.34 6.98
CA GLY A 267 -9.84 22.44 7.03
C GLY A 267 -10.58 21.11 7.05
N MET A 268 -9.88 19.97 6.99
CA MET A 268 -10.48 18.65 7.12
C MET A 268 -10.62 18.24 8.60
N SER A 269 -11.73 17.58 8.91
CA SER A 269 -11.96 16.97 10.21
C SER A 269 -11.15 15.68 10.34
N SER A 270 -10.81 15.31 11.57
CA SER A 270 -10.19 14.02 11.86
C SER A 270 -10.69 13.40 13.14
N LEU A 271 -10.82 12.07 13.16
CA LEU A 271 -11.20 11.27 14.32
C LEU A 271 -10.33 10.01 14.38
N ARG A 272 -10.31 9.33 15.52
CA ARG A 272 -9.64 8.04 15.69
C ARG A 272 -10.62 6.90 15.54
N ASP A 273 -10.26 5.90 14.74
CA ASP A 273 -11.01 4.64 14.69
C ASP A 273 -10.75 3.77 15.93
N ARG A 274 -11.45 2.64 16.04
CA ARG A 274 -11.30 1.71 17.17
C ARG A 274 -9.87 1.20 17.37
N ARG A 275 -9.04 1.18 16.33
CA ARG A 275 -7.63 0.74 16.38
C ARG A 275 -6.66 1.91 16.59
N GLY A 276 -7.18 3.10 16.90
CA GLY A 276 -6.40 4.31 17.16
C GLY A 276 -5.81 4.98 15.93
N ARG A 277 -6.20 4.57 14.71
CA ARG A 277 -5.70 5.21 13.47
C ARG A 277 -6.57 6.41 13.14
N THR A 278 -5.94 7.51 12.76
CA THR A 278 -6.63 8.72 12.33
C THR A 278 -7.30 8.50 10.97
N ILE A 279 -8.59 8.85 10.87
CA ILE A 279 -9.35 8.98 9.62
C ILE A 279 -9.61 10.48 9.38
N TRP A 280 -9.36 10.93 8.16
CA TRP A 280 -9.64 12.30 7.69
C TRP A 280 -10.90 12.32 6.84
N PHE A 281 -11.72 13.35 6.99
CA PHE A 281 -13.00 13.50 6.27
C PHE A 281 -13.47 14.96 6.27
N GLN A 282 -14.51 15.26 5.50
CA GLN A 282 -15.20 16.56 5.49
C GLN A 282 -16.69 16.36 5.77
N GLY A 283 -17.26 17.20 6.64
CA GLY A 283 -18.69 17.16 6.96
C GLY A 283 -19.03 16.22 8.11
N ASP A 284 -20.17 15.54 8.01
CA ASP A 284 -20.70 14.64 9.05
C ASP A 284 -19.78 13.42 9.25
N PRO A 285 -19.38 13.10 10.50
CA PRO A 285 -18.64 11.87 10.79
C PRO A 285 -19.48 10.59 10.62
N GLY A 286 -20.81 10.66 10.76
CA GLY A 286 -21.71 9.52 10.68
C GLY A 286 -22.07 8.87 12.03
N PRO A 287 -23.07 7.97 12.04
CA PRO A 287 -23.76 7.54 13.26
C PRO A 287 -22.93 6.68 14.22
N LEU A 288 -21.91 5.98 13.72
CA LEU A 288 -21.04 5.12 14.54
C LEU A 288 -19.78 5.85 15.03
N ALA A 289 -19.74 7.18 14.91
CA ALA A 289 -18.59 7.97 15.35
C ALA A 289 -18.33 7.74 16.85
N PRO A 290 -17.06 7.63 17.27
CA PRO A 290 -16.74 7.51 18.68
C PRO A 290 -17.25 8.75 19.41
N LYS A 291 -17.99 8.54 20.51
CA LYS A 291 -18.36 9.64 21.40
C LYS A 291 -17.07 10.22 21.96
N VAL A 292 -16.83 11.51 21.72
CA VAL A 292 -15.70 12.23 22.30
C VAL A 292 -15.87 12.14 23.82
N SER A 293 -15.01 11.41 24.52
CA SER A 293 -14.90 11.57 25.95
C SER A 293 -14.18 12.90 26.19
N CYS A 294 -14.90 13.89 26.71
CA CYS A 294 -14.28 15.11 27.22
C CYS A 294 -13.37 14.73 28.40
N ARG A 295 -12.11 14.39 28.14
CA ARG A 295 -11.05 14.35 29.14
C ARG A 295 -9.83 15.08 28.58
N GLY A 296 -9.61 16.28 29.11
CA GLY A 296 -8.36 17.02 28.97
C GLY A 296 -8.39 18.19 27.99
N GLN A 297 -9.29 19.15 28.16
CA GLN A 297 -8.91 20.53 27.88
C GLN A 297 -8.10 21.00 29.09
N VAL A 298 -6.79 21.18 28.90
CA VAL A 298 -5.96 21.96 29.81
C VAL A 298 -6.46 23.41 29.70
N PRO A 299 -6.87 24.06 30.81
CA PRO A 299 -7.25 25.46 30.75
C PRO A 299 -6.06 26.30 30.29
N GLN A 300 -6.25 27.12 29.26
CA GLN A 300 -5.34 28.22 28.99
C GLN A 300 -5.47 29.21 30.16
N GLU A 301 -4.41 29.33 30.97
CA GLU A 301 -4.28 30.45 31.90
C GLU A 301 -4.30 31.76 31.11
N GLU A 302 -5.25 32.62 31.44
CA GLU A 302 -5.31 34.01 31.02
C GLU A 302 -4.09 34.75 31.58
N ILE A 303 -3.15 35.12 30.70
CA ILE A 303 -2.21 36.21 31.01
C ILE A 303 -2.96 37.51 30.72
N GLN A 304 -3.72 38.00 31.70
CA GLN A 304 -4.12 39.40 31.76
C GLN A 304 -3.11 40.15 32.63
N GLY A 305 -2.40 41.08 32.00
CA GLY A 305 -1.59 42.07 32.70
C GLY A 305 -2.48 43.01 33.52
N SER A 306 -2.04 43.27 34.75
CA SER A 306 -2.49 44.39 35.55
C SER A 306 -1.27 45.21 35.97
N THR A 307 -1.09 46.33 35.29
CA THR A 307 -0.30 47.48 35.73
C THR A 307 -0.94 48.19 36.93
N ALA A 308 -0.08 48.83 37.75
CA ALA A 308 -0.35 49.81 38.82
C ALA A 308 -0.88 49.25 40.16
N GLY A 309 -0.41 49.65 41.35
CA GLY A 309 0.59 50.64 41.75
C GLY A 309 0.66 50.74 43.29
N ALA A 310 1.60 51.57 43.77
CA ALA A 310 2.00 51.88 45.15
C ALA A 310 2.98 50.90 45.82
#